data_AF-A0A9W8ALA0-F1
#
_entry.id   AF-A0A9W8ALA0-F1
#
_cell.length_a   1.000
_cell.length_b   1.000
_cell.length_c   1.000
_cell.angle_alpha   90.00
_cell.angle_beta   90.00
_cell.angle_gamma   90.00
#
_symmetry.space_group_name_H-M   'P 1'
#
loop_
_entity.id
_entity.type
_entity.pdbx_description
1 polymer ?
#
loop_
_entity_poly.entity_id
_entity_poly.type
_entity_poly.pdbx_seq_one_letter_code
_entity_poly.pdbx_strand_id
1 'polypeptide(L)'
;MTSSEPLTWLSLLQHHPVFTENLPDQAREANRPKDGIVTPPHDPAQGESNVQSSDAVYRSIQHLSEELAALQNPDWYPTQGGYARLTTHALAVRGHELVVVVQGVQIRMVNLKRCKDAWLREQMNRSENIRAITKESEGTSSDSEGASKSPPVDPETQWLRNCAAKVPYTILDYHPTGFAIQSVVVSESGRFLAVVGQHQVVVVRLPLPGYQRSTPERRLSCAAYLVGSTYHNPRG
;
A
#
# COMPACT_ATOMS: atom_id res chain seq x y z
N MET A 1 30.95 -0.09 18.62
CA MET A 1 29.60 0.46 18.84
C MET A 1 29.00 0.71 17.45
N THR A 2 28.20 -0.22 16.95
CA THR A 2 27.50 -0.07 15.66
C THR A 2 26.24 0.75 15.93
N SER A 3 26.15 1.95 15.36
CA SER A 3 24.90 2.70 15.36
C SER A 3 23.87 1.90 14.57
N SER A 4 22.89 1.29 15.24
CA SER A 4 21.74 0.72 14.55
C SER A 4 20.94 1.90 13.98
N GLU A 5 20.99 2.09 12.66
CA GLU A 5 20.06 3.01 12.02
C GLU A 5 18.63 2.57 12.37
N PRO A 6 17.75 3.53 12.71
CA PRO A 6 16.36 3.19 13.00
C PRO A 6 15.74 2.57 11.75
N LEU A 7 15.23 1.34 11.89
CA LEU A 7 14.47 0.65 10.85
C LEU A 7 13.28 1.54 10.45
N THR A 8 13.41 2.21 9.31
CA THR A 8 12.31 2.97 8.71
C THR A 8 11.46 2.02 7.86
N TRP A 9 10.18 2.35 7.69
CA TRP A 9 9.32 1.63 6.77
C TRP A 9 9.87 1.63 5.33
N LEU A 10 10.64 2.66 4.95
CA LEU A 10 11.28 2.76 3.64
C LEU A 10 12.39 1.71 3.47
N SER A 11 13.23 1.51 4.51
CA SER A 11 14.26 0.47 4.51
C SER A 11 13.69 -0.95 4.43
N LEU A 12 12.52 -1.19 5.03
CA LEU A 12 11.83 -2.48 4.91
C LEU A 12 11.32 -2.75 3.48
N LEU A 13 10.84 -1.72 2.77
CA LEU A 13 10.39 -1.87 1.38
C LEU A 13 11.56 -2.09 0.40
N GLN A 14 12.72 -1.49 0.66
CA GLN A 14 13.90 -1.58 -0.22
C GLN A 14 14.52 -2.98 -0.27
N HIS A 15 14.38 -3.77 0.79
CA HIS A 15 14.95 -5.12 0.86
C HIS A 15 13.94 -6.22 0.47
N HIS A 16 12.69 -5.84 0.18
CA HIS A 16 11.62 -6.81 0.05
C HIS A 16 11.47 -7.34 -1.40
N PRO A 17 11.39 -8.67 -1.61
CA PRO A 17 11.41 -9.33 -2.93
C PRO A 17 10.32 -8.85 -3.90
N VAL A 18 9.13 -8.45 -3.42
CA VAL A 18 8.09 -7.84 -4.27
C VAL A 18 8.56 -6.55 -4.97
N PHE A 19 9.51 -5.84 -4.38
CA PHE A 19 10.07 -4.60 -4.90
C PHE A 19 11.45 -4.78 -5.54
N THR A 20 12.18 -5.84 -5.22
CA THR A 20 13.54 -6.11 -5.74
C THR A 20 13.60 -7.18 -6.82
N GLU A 21 12.68 -8.16 -6.85
CA GLU A 21 12.63 -9.16 -7.92
C GLU A 21 11.80 -8.66 -9.11
N ASN A 22 12.33 -8.90 -10.31
CA ASN A 22 11.62 -8.73 -11.56
C ASN A 22 10.47 -9.75 -11.61
N LEU A 23 9.28 -9.35 -11.14
CA LEU A 23 8.04 -10.11 -11.32
C LEU A 23 7.94 -10.59 -12.77
N PRO A 24 7.80 -11.90 -13.03
CA PRO A 24 7.76 -12.42 -14.39
C PRO A 24 6.59 -11.81 -15.18
N ASP A 25 6.86 -11.40 -16.42
CA ASP A 25 6.01 -10.68 -17.36
C ASP A 25 4.73 -11.43 -17.83
N GLN A 26 4.19 -12.37 -17.04
CA GLN A 26 3.09 -13.27 -17.42
C GLN A 26 1.75 -12.57 -17.73
N ALA A 27 1.62 -11.26 -17.51
CA ALA A 27 0.40 -10.51 -17.85
C ALA A 27 0.32 -10.06 -19.33
N ARG A 28 1.35 -10.28 -20.16
CA ARG A 28 1.34 -9.87 -21.58
C ARG A 28 0.84 -10.92 -22.57
N GLU A 29 0.65 -12.17 -22.15
CA GLU A 29 0.33 -13.27 -23.09
C GLU A 29 -1.16 -13.60 -23.22
N ALA A 30 -2.04 -12.96 -22.42
CA ALA A 30 -3.48 -13.23 -22.44
C ALA A 30 -4.26 -12.57 -23.62
N ASN A 31 -3.59 -11.84 -24.52
CA ASN A 31 -4.24 -11.12 -25.63
C ASN A 31 -3.61 -11.43 -27.01
N ARG A 32 -3.26 -12.68 -27.30
CA ARG A 32 -3.01 -13.12 -28.68
C ARG A 32 -4.34 -13.51 -29.35
N PRO A 33 -4.71 -12.91 -30.50
CA PRO A 33 -5.89 -13.35 -31.25
C PRO A 33 -5.70 -14.80 -31.71
N LYS A 34 -6.67 -15.65 -31.39
CA LYS A 34 -6.72 -17.06 -31.82
C LYS A 34 -7.24 -17.15 -33.25
N ASP A 35 -6.35 -16.98 -34.22
CA ASP A 35 -6.61 -17.39 -35.60
C ASP A 35 -5.92 -18.73 -35.88
N GLY A 36 -6.68 -19.69 -36.39
CA GLY A 36 -6.17 -20.94 -36.98
C GLY A 36 -6.27 -22.18 -36.08
N ILE A 37 -7.40 -22.87 -36.17
CA ILE A 37 -7.58 -24.24 -35.66
C ILE A 37 -6.85 -25.20 -36.61
N VAL A 38 -5.71 -25.73 -36.20
CA VAL A 38 -5.17 -27.00 -36.67
C VAL A 38 -4.84 -27.82 -35.43
N THR A 39 -5.61 -28.89 -35.21
CA THR A 39 -5.44 -29.84 -34.10
C THR A 39 -4.35 -30.87 -34.47
N PRO A 40 -3.23 -30.96 -33.74
CA PRO A 40 -2.35 -32.12 -33.75
C PRO A 40 -2.81 -33.17 -32.72
N PRO A 41 -2.37 -34.44 -32.87
CA PRO A 41 -2.79 -35.54 -32.02
C PRO A 41 -2.19 -35.45 -30.62
N HIS A 42 -2.98 -35.92 -29.66
CA HIS A 42 -2.86 -35.70 -28.22
C HIS A 42 -1.97 -36.77 -27.57
N ASP A 43 -0.76 -36.40 -27.13
CA ASP A 43 0.06 -37.17 -26.18
C ASP A 43 -0.23 -36.69 -24.75
N PRO A 44 -0.71 -37.55 -23.82
CA PRO A 44 -0.96 -37.16 -22.44
C PRO A 44 0.25 -37.51 -21.56
N ALA A 45 1.24 -36.63 -21.48
CA ALA A 45 2.19 -36.66 -20.37
C ALA A 45 2.88 -35.30 -20.18
N GLN A 46 2.88 -34.84 -18.93
CA GLN A 46 3.66 -33.73 -18.36
C GLN A 46 3.06 -32.32 -18.51
N GLY A 47 2.41 -31.89 -17.42
CA GLY A 47 1.91 -30.54 -17.22
C GLY A 47 1.82 -30.18 -15.73
N GLU A 48 2.86 -30.51 -14.96
CA GLU A 48 3.01 -30.04 -13.59
C GLU A 48 4.21 -29.09 -13.53
N SER A 49 3.96 -27.78 -13.44
CA SER A 49 4.83 -26.78 -12.77
C SER A 49 4.45 -25.36 -13.16
N ASN A 50 3.49 -24.75 -12.44
CA ASN A 50 3.51 -23.29 -12.27
C ASN A 50 2.80 -22.76 -11.01
N VAL A 51 2.54 -23.62 -10.02
CA VAL A 51 1.83 -23.20 -8.79
C VAL A 51 2.78 -22.60 -7.74
N GLN A 52 4.10 -22.81 -7.85
CA GLN A 52 5.06 -22.42 -6.82
C GLN A 52 5.34 -20.90 -6.70
N SER A 53 5.06 -20.09 -7.72
CA SER A 53 5.40 -18.65 -7.68
C SER A 53 4.43 -17.81 -6.83
N SER A 54 3.22 -18.30 -6.59
CA SER A 54 2.21 -17.59 -5.77
C SER A 54 2.58 -17.65 -4.29
N ASP A 55 2.94 -18.83 -3.80
CA ASP A 55 3.17 -19.06 -2.36
C ASP A 55 4.36 -18.29 -1.80
N ALA A 56 5.42 -18.11 -2.59
CA ALA A 56 6.57 -17.30 -2.20
C ALA A 56 6.18 -15.84 -1.94
N VAL A 57 5.36 -15.26 -2.82
CA VAL A 57 4.87 -13.87 -2.68
C VAL A 57 3.97 -13.74 -1.46
N TYR A 58 3.07 -14.70 -1.22
CA TYR A 58 2.21 -14.71 -0.04
C TYR A 58 3.01 -14.79 1.26
N ARG A 59 4.03 -15.66 1.33
CA ARG A 59 4.92 -15.78 2.50
C ARG A 59 5.72 -14.51 2.76
N SER A 60 6.27 -13.87 1.73
CA SER A 60 7.00 -12.60 1.89
C SER A 60 6.09 -11.48 2.38
N ILE A 61 4.86 -11.38 1.86
CA ILE A 61 3.85 -10.44 2.34
C ILE A 61 3.48 -10.71 3.80
N GLN A 62 3.32 -11.97 4.19
CA GLN A 62 3.01 -12.35 5.55
C GLN A 62 4.16 -12.02 6.51
N HIS A 63 5.41 -12.25 6.10
CA HIS A 63 6.59 -11.84 6.87
C HIS A 63 6.65 -10.32 7.09
N LEU A 64 6.37 -9.52 6.05
CA LEU A 64 6.23 -8.05 6.22
C LEU A 64 5.14 -7.69 7.22
N SER A 65 4.00 -8.39 7.18
CA SER A 65 2.91 -8.12 8.12
C SER A 65 3.31 -8.42 9.56
N GLU A 66 4.13 -9.45 9.78
CA GLU A 66 4.66 -9.84 11.09
C GLU A 66 5.75 -8.87 11.57
N GLU A 67 6.69 -8.45 10.72
CA GLU A 67 7.70 -7.44 11.07
C GLU A 67 7.06 -6.08 11.35
N LEU A 68 6.03 -5.70 10.58
CA LEU A 68 5.28 -4.49 10.84
C LEU A 68 4.39 -4.63 12.08
N ALA A 69 3.90 -5.83 12.41
CA ALA A 69 3.20 -6.10 13.67
C ALA A 69 4.14 -6.05 14.88
N ALA A 70 5.42 -6.40 14.74
CA ALA A 70 6.41 -6.20 15.79
C ALA A 70 6.62 -4.71 16.12
N LEU A 71 6.40 -3.81 15.15
CA LEU A 71 6.36 -2.35 15.37
C LEU A 71 5.03 -1.87 16.00
N GLN A 72 4.04 -2.74 16.22
CA GLN A 72 2.70 -2.42 16.76
C GLN A 72 2.56 -2.56 18.28
N ASN A 73 3.65 -2.66 19.05
CA ASN A 73 3.60 -2.51 20.51
C ASN A 73 4.02 -1.10 20.95
N PRO A 74 3.18 -0.06 20.80
CA PRO A 74 3.41 1.19 21.50
C PRO A 74 3.05 0.98 22.98
N ASP A 75 3.97 1.32 23.87
CA ASP A 75 3.65 1.51 25.28
C ASP A 75 2.53 2.57 25.38
N TRP A 76 1.37 2.17 25.89
CA TRP A 76 0.20 3.03 26.02
C TRP A 76 0.39 3.96 27.21
N TYR A 77 0.66 5.25 26.97
CA TYR A 77 0.67 6.26 28.03
C TYR A 77 -0.62 7.09 28.04
N PRO A 78 -1.33 7.17 29.17
CA PRO A 78 -2.48 8.06 29.29
C PRO A 78 -2.02 9.52 29.33
N THR A 79 -2.45 10.34 28.36
CA THR A 79 -2.30 11.81 28.40
C THR A 79 -3.53 12.48 29.03
N GLN A 80 -3.33 13.48 29.88
CA GLN A 80 -4.36 14.17 30.68
C GLN A 80 -5.39 15.00 29.88
N GLY A 81 -5.38 14.98 28.54
CA GLY A 81 -6.23 15.85 27.69
C GLY A 81 -7.12 15.11 26.69
N GLY A 82 -7.31 13.80 26.85
CA GLY A 82 -7.93 12.94 25.84
C GLY A 82 -6.89 12.03 25.17
N TYR A 83 -7.38 11.01 24.46
CA TYR A 83 -6.58 9.99 23.79
C TYR A 83 -5.42 10.65 23.03
N ALA A 84 -4.18 10.44 23.49
CA ALA A 84 -2.99 10.87 22.79
C ALA A 84 -3.11 10.45 21.32
N ARG A 85 -2.75 11.38 20.44
CA ARG A 85 -2.74 11.22 18.99
C ARG A 85 -1.60 10.28 18.56
N LEU A 86 -1.52 9.10 19.15
CA LEU A 86 -0.62 8.04 18.74
C LEU A 86 -1.24 7.43 17.50
N THR A 87 -0.60 7.69 16.37
CA THR A 87 -0.90 7.10 15.08
C THR A 87 -0.61 5.61 15.16
N THR A 88 -1.54 4.82 15.68
CA THR A 88 -1.56 3.38 15.45
C THR A 88 -1.66 3.17 13.95
N HIS A 89 -0.50 2.94 13.33
CA HIS A 89 -0.41 2.57 11.93
C HIS A 89 -0.72 1.08 11.83
N ALA A 90 -2.01 0.75 11.99
CA ALA A 90 -2.49 -0.58 11.69
C ALA A 90 -2.55 -0.74 10.17
N LEU A 91 -1.97 -1.82 9.67
CA LEU A 91 -1.85 -2.08 8.25
C LEU A 91 -1.93 -3.57 7.95
N ALA A 92 -2.54 -3.89 6.82
CA ALA A 92 -2.75 -5.25 6.36
C ALA A 92 -2.61 -5.30 4.84
N VAL A 93 -2.23 -6.45 4.32
CA VAL A 93 -2.02 -6.65 2.89
C VAL A 93 -3.00 -7.68 2.35
N ARG A 94 -3.57 -7.40 1.17
CA ARG A 94 -4.46 -8.29 0.42
C ARG A 94 -4.00 -8.36 -1.03
N GLY A 95 -3.22 -9.38 -1.38
CA GLY A 95 -2.65 -9.48 -2.73
C GLY A 95 -1.80 -8.24 -3.07
N HIS A 96 -2.26 -7.42 -4.02
CA HIS A 96 -1.59 -6.16 -4.38
C HIS A 96 -2.17 -4.92 -3.68
N GLU A 97 -3.07 -5.08 -2.73
CA GLU A 97 -3.71 -3.97 -2.03
C GLU A 97 -3.16 -3.86 -0.62
N LEU A 98 -2.65 -2.67 -0.28
CA LEU A 98 -2.26 -2.29 1.07
C LEU A 98 -3.42 -1.54 1.73
N VAL A 99 -3.88 -2.05 2.86
CA VAL A 99 -4.87 -1.42 3.72
C VAL A 99 -4.13 -0.73 4.85
N VAL A 100 -4.38 0.57 5.04
CA VAL A 100 -3.71 1.41 6.04
C VAL A 100 -4.75 2.18 6.84
N VAL A 101 -4.60 2.14 8.16
CA VAL A 101 -5.34 3.01 9.08
C VAL A 101 -4.64 4.36 9.18
N VAL A 102 -5.41 5.42 8.95
CA VAL A 102 -4.97 6.81 8.99
C VAL A 102 -5.70 7.53 10.12
N GLN A 103 -4.93 8.16 11.01
CA GLN A 103 -5.44 8.91 12.16
C GLN A 103 -6.31 8.07 13.12
N GLY A 104 -6.16 6.75 13.11
CA GLY A 104 -6.91 5.83 13.97
C GLY A 104 -8.41 5.72 13.65
N VAL A 105 -8.92 6.34 12.58
CA VAL A 105 -10.38 6.36 12.28
C VAL A 105 -10.72 6.10 10.82
N GLN A 106 -9.78 6.32 9.91
CA GLN A 106 -10.02 6.19 8.48
C GLN A 106 -9.21 5.03 7.92
N ILE A 107 -9.84 4.17 7.14
CA ILE A 107 -9.15 3.10 6.42
C ILE A 107 -8.96 3.52 4.96
N ARG A 108 -7.71 3.49 4.49
CA ARG A 108 -7.34 3.73 3.09
C ARG A 108 -6.81 2.45 2.48
N MET A 109 -7.17 2.22 1.24
CA MET A 109 -6.69 1.10 0.43
C MET A 109 -5.91 1.63 -0.76
N VAL A 110 -4.73 1.08 -0.96
CA VAL A 110 -3.77 1.51 -1.98
C VAL A 110 -3.34 0.30 -2.79
N ASN A 111 -3.36 0.40 -4.12
CA ASN A 111 -2.84 -0.68 -4.97
C ASN A 111 -1.33 -0.53 -5.16
N LEU A 112 -0.55 -1.41 -4.55
CA LEU A 112 0.92 -1.40 -4.57
C LEU A 112 1.50 -1.52 -5.98
N LYS A 113 0.87 -2.30 -6.86
CA LYS A 113 1.29 -2.41 -8.26
C LYS A 113 1.16 -1.05 -8.97
N ARG A 114 0.04 -0.36 -8.79
CA ARG A 114 -0.16 0.99 -9.33
C ARG A 114 0.78 2.02 -8.72
N CYS A 115 1.11 1.90 -7.44
CA CYS A 115 2.14 2.75 -6.81
C CYS A 115 3.48 2.59 -7.52
N LYS A 116 3.92 1.34 -7.70
CA LYS A 116 5.16 1.01 -8.40
C LYS A 116 5.15 1.58 -9.83
N ASP A 117 4.09 1.34 -10.59
CA ASP A 117 3.95 1.81 -11.98
C ASP A 117 3.92 3.35 -12.06
N ALA A 118 3.30 4.03 -11.09
CA ALA A 118 3.33 5.49 -11.00
C ALA A 118 4.73 6.00 -10.68
N TRP A 119 5.40 5.40 -9.71
CA TRP A 119 6.75 5.78 -9.29
C TRP A 119 7.77 5.59 -10.43
N LEU A 120 7.73 4.45 -11.14
CA LEU A 120 8.63 4.19 -12.27
C LEU A 120 8.45 5.21 -13.41
N ARG A 121 7.22 5.60 -13.72
CA ARG A 121 6.96 6.64 -14.73
C ARG A 121 7.54 8.00 -14.31
N GLU A 122 7.40 8.36 -13.04
CA GLU A 122 7.97 9.61 -12.52
C GLU A 122 9.50 9.59 -12.49
N GLN A 123 10.12 8.43 -12.26
CA GLN A 123 11.57 8.27 -12.35
C GLN A 123 12.07 8.47 -13.79
N MET A 124 11.37 7.90 -14.78
CA MET A 124 11.71 8.10 -16.19
C MET A 124 11.63 9.58 -16.56
N ASN A 125 10.54 10.25 -16.23
CA ASN A 125 10.36 11.69 -16.48
C ASN A 125 11.44 12.55 -15.79
N ARG A 126 11.84 12.19 -14.57
CA ARG A 126 12.91 12.90 -13.84
C ARG A 126 14.24 12.85 -14.59
N SER A 127 14.59 11.69 -15.14
CA SER A 127 15.83 11.51 -15.88
C SER A 127 15.87 12.33 -17.18
N GLU A 128 14.73 12.47 -17.85
CA GLU A 128 14.60 13.31 -19.06
C GLU A 128 14.72 14.80 -18.72
N ASN A 129 14.11 15.23 -17.62
CA ASN A 129 14.13 16.63 -17.22
C ASN A 129 15.54 17.10 -16.80
N ILE A 130 16.31 16.24 -16.11
CA ILE A 130 17.72 16.52 -15.79
C ILE A 130 18.55 16.69 -17.07
N ARG A 131 18.34 15.83 -18.07
CA ARG A 131 19.04 15.92 -19.36
C ARG A 131 18.69 17.20 -20.14
N ALA A 132 17.47 17.72 -19.99
CA ALA A 132 17.06 18.98 -20.61
C ALA A 132 17.77 20.18 -19.96
N ILE A 133 17.78 20.25 -18.62
CA ILE A 133 18.41 21.34 -17.86
C ILE A 133 19.91 21.45 -18.15
N THR A 134 20.63 20.32 -18.20
CA THR A 134 22.08 20.31 -18.49
C THR A 134 22.40 20.93 -19.86
N LYS A 135 21.48 20.87 -20.83
CA LYS A 135 21.68 21.47 -22.17
C LYS A 135 21.43 22.97 -22.21
N GLU A 136 20.64 23.50 -21.28
CA GLU A 136 20.27 24.94 -21.26
C GLU A 136 21.17 25.77 -20.34
N SER A 137 21.88 25.14 -19.40
CA SER A 137 22.75 25.82 -18.44
C SER A 137 24.09 26.35 -19.00
N GLU A 138 24.41 26.13 -20.27
CA GLU A 138 25.65 26.68 -20.88
C GLU A 138 25.52 28.17 -21.32
N GLY A 139 24.36 28.81 -21.14
CA GLY A 139 24.07 30.07 -21.85
C GLY A 139 23.90 31.38 -21.05
N THR A 140 23.56 31.38 -19.75
CA THR A 140 22.90 32.58 -19.19
C THR A 140 23.33 32.92 -17.76
N SER A 141 24.24 33.89 -17.64
CA SER A 141 24.52 34.61 -16.38
C SER A 141 23.49 35.73 -16.18
N SER A 142 22.70 35.68 -15.12
CA SER A 142 21.86 36.82 -14.74
C SER A 142 21.65 36.88 -13.24
N ASP A 143 22.12 37.99 -12.66
CA ASP A 143 22.01 38.37 -11.26
C ASP A 143 20.58 38.80 -10.92
N SER A 144 19.96 38.18 -9.93
CA SER A 144 18.86 38.81 -9.20
C SER A 144 18.73 38.28 -7.76
N GLU A 145 18.84 39.22 -6.82
CA GLU A 145 18.66 39.04 -5.38
C GLU A 145 17.22 39.31 -4.94
N GLY A 146 16.81 38.66 -3.85
CA GLY A 146 15.77 39.20 -2.96
C GLY A 146 14.40 38.53 -3.06
N ALA A 147 14.27 37.29 -2.58
CA ALA A 147 12.99 36.79 -2.09
C ALA A 147 13.20 35.83 -0.92
N SER A 148 12.53 36.14 0.20
CA SER A 148 12.51 35.36 1.44
C SER A 148 11.92 33.97 1.16
N LYS A 149 12.80 32.97 1.00
CA LYS A 149 12.44 31.58 0.69
C LYS A 149 12.31 30.82 2.01
N SER A 150 11.15 30.19 2.21
CA SER A 150 11.01 29.04 3.11
C SER A 150 12.22 28.12 2.94
N PRO A 151 12.72 27.45 4.02
CA PRO A 151 13.87 26.58 3.91
C PRO A 151 13.66 25.64 2.72
N PRO A 152 14.62 25.57 1.77
CA PRO A 152 14.44 24.80 0.56
C PRO A 152 14.17 23.36 0.96
N VAL A 153 12.96 22.89 0.67
CA VAL A 153 12.66 21.46 0.75
C VAL A 153 13.64 20.79 -0.21
N ASP A 154 14.37 19.79 0.30
CA ASP A 154 15.30 19.03 -0.51
C ASP A 154 14.58 18.53 -1.80
N PRO A 155 15.20 18.67 -2.99
CA PRO A 155 14.58 18.29 -4.25
C PRO A 155 14.06 16.85 -4.29
N GLU A 156 14.73 15.92 -3.60
CA GLU A 156 14.30 14.53 -3.52
C GLU A 156 13.01 14.39 -2.71
N THR A 157 12.92 15.05 -1.56
CA THR A 157 11.72 15.08 -0.72
C THR A 157 10.54 15.70 -1.47
N GLN A 158 10.76 16.80 -2.21
CA GLN A 158 9.72 17.43 -3.02
C GLN A 158 9.25 16.50 -4.14
N TRP A 159 10.18 15.80 -4.80
CA TRP A 159 9.87 14.81 -5.83
C TRP A 159 9.09 13.61 -5.25
N LEU A 160 9.47 13.09 -4.08
CA LEU A 160 8.74 12.01 -3.40
C LEU A 160 7.31 12.43 -3.04
N ARG A 161 7.10 13.66 -2.57
CA ARG A 161 5.76 14.21 -2.30
C ARG A 161 4.91 14.27 -3.58
N ASN A 162 5.50 14.70 -4.69
CA ASN A 162 4.82 14.74 -5.98
C ASN A 162 4.46 13.33 -6.48
N CYS A 163 5.34 12.35 -6.28
CA CYS A 163 5.06 10.95 -6.59
C CYS A 163 3.91 10.42 -5.74
N ALA A 164 3.97 10.62 -4.42
CA ALA A 164 2.93 10.19 -3.48
C ALA A 164 1.56 10.84 -3.78
N ALA A 165 1.54 12.11 -4.19
CA ALA A 165 0.32 12.81 -4.57
C ALA A 165 -0.37 12.21 -5.81
N LYS A 166 0.39 11.52 -6.68
CA LYS A 166 -0.11 10.85 -7.88
C LYS A 166 -0.59 9.42 -7.62
N VAL A 167 -0.32 8.86 -6.43
CA VAL A 167 -0.75 7.51 -6.08
C VAL A 167 -2.25 7.54 -5.75
N PRO A 168 -3.11 6.87 -6.56
CA PRO A 168 -4.52 6.79 -6.24
C PRO A 168 -4.72 5.90 -5.02
N TYR A 169 -5.56 6.36 -4.10
CA TYR A 169 -6.05 5.59 -2.97
C TYR A 169 -7.56 5.67 -2.88
N THR A 170 -8.16 4.62 -2.34
CA THR A 170 -9.60 4.54 -2.05
C THR A 170 -9.78 4.58 -0.55
N ILE A 171 -10.69 5.43 -0.08
CA ILE A 171 -11.14 5.44 1.31
C ILE A 171 -12.25 4.39 1.43
N LEU A 172 -12.11 3.45 2.36
CA LEU A 172 -13.19 2.51 2.67
C LEU A 172 -14.18 3.25 3.56
N ASP A 173 -15.34 3.56 2.99
CA ASP A 173 -16.45 4.16 3.72
C ASP A 173 -17.31 3.03 4.25
N TYR A 174 -17.10 2.69 5.52
CA TYR A 174 -17.96 1.79 6.26
C TYR A 174 -18.59 2.61 7.37
N HIS A 175 -19.87 2.34 7.67
CA HIS A 175 -20.67 3.16 8.58
C HIS A 175 -19.87 3.50 9.85
N PRO A 176 -19.77 4.78 10.23
CA PRO A 176 -18.73 5.27 11.12
C PRO A 176 -18.76 4.52 12.44
N THR A 177 -17.74 3.70 12.63
CA THR A 177 -17.40 3.16 13.92
C THR A 177 -16.88 4.30 14.76
N GLY A 178 -17.66 4.76 15.74
CA GLY A 178 -17.28 5.82 16.68
C GLY A 178 -16.15 5.43 17.64
N PHE A 179 -15.25 4.53 17.25
CA PHE A 179 -14.14 4.04 18.04
C PHE A 179 -12.81 4.17 17.30
N ALA A 180 -11.73 4.32 18.08
CA ALA A 180 -10.38 4.32 17.56
C ALA A 180 -9.94 2.91 17.14
N ILE A 181 -9.49 2.78 15.91
CA ILE A 181 -8.99 1.54 15.31
C ILE A 181 -7.60 1.25 15.89
N GLN A 182 -7.47 0.10 16.54
CA GLN A 182 -6.22 -0.40 17.12
C GLN A 182 -5.51 -1.36 16.17
N SER A 183 -6.26 -2.26 15.53
CA SER A 183 -5.71 -3.26 14.61
C SER A 183 -6.68 -3.54 13.46
N VAL A 184 -6.12 -4.02 12.35
CA VAL A 184 -6.88 -4.48 11.18
C VAL A 184 -6.32 -5.80 10.69
N VAL A 185 -7.19 -6.74 10.34
CA VAL A 185 -6.80 -8.08 9.88
C VAL A 185 -7.65 -8.46 8.66
N VAL A 186 -7.00 -8.81 7.56
CA VAL A 186 -7.69 -9.30 6.37
C VAL A 186 -7.95 -10.81 6.54
N SER A 187 -9.17 -11.26 6.25
CA SER A 187 -9.49 -12.68 6.24
C SER A 187 -8.66 -13.43 5.18
N GLU A 188 -8.37 -14.71 5.38
CA GLU A 188 -7.65 -15.56 4.42
C GLU A 188 -8.22 -15.49 2.99
N SER A 189 -9.55 -15.50 2.85
CA SER A 189 -10.21 -15.38 1.53
C SER A 189 -10.03 -14.01 0.86
N GLY A 190 -9.49 -13.03 1.58
CA GLY A 190 -9.41 -11.63 1.16
C GLY A 190 -10.76 -10.91 1.10
N ARG A 191 -11.89 -11.56 1.42
CA ARG A 191 -13.23 -10.96 1.24
C ARG A 191 -13.67 -10.07 2.39
N PHE A 192 -13.08 -10.24 3.55
CA PHE A 192 -13.44 -9.51 4.77
C PHE A 192 -12.20 -8.87 5.41
N LEU A 193 -12.45 -7.78 6.12
CA LEU A 193 -11.49 -7.06 6.96
C LEU A 193 -12.08 -6.95 8.35
N ALA A 194 -11.44 -7.57 9.33
CA ALA A 194 -11.72 -7.32 10.73
C ALA A 194 -11.06 -6.00 11.14
N VAL A 195 -11.85 -5.08 11.69
CA VAL A 195 -11.43 -3.80 12.23
C VAL A 195 -11.65 -3.86 13.74
N VAL A 196 -10.55 -3.83 14.49
CA VAL A 196 -10.55 -4.06 15.94
C VAL A 196 -10.26 -2.73 16.63
N GLY A 197 -11.17 -2.31 17.48
CA GLY A 197 -10.97 -1.25 18.47
C GLY A 197 -10.77 -1.83 19.86
N GLN A 198 -10.70 -0.95 20.86
CA GLN A 198 -10.49 -1.35 22.26
C GLN A 198 -11.59 -2.28 22.81
N HIS A 199 -12.84 -2.04 22.40
CA HIS A 199 -14.04 -2.64 22.97
C HIS A 199 -15.07 -3.02 21.89
N GLN A 200 -14.68 -2.98 20.62
CA GLN A 200 -15.60 -3.20 19.51
C GLN A 200 -14.84 -3.84 18.35
N VAL A 201 -15.48 -4.78 17.67
CA VAL A 201 -14.96 -5.44 16.48
C VAL A 201 -15.98 -5.27 15.37
N VAL A 202 -15.54 -4.81 14.21
CA VAL A 202 -16.37 -4.68 13.02
C VAL A 202 -15.77 -5.47 11.88
N VAL A 203 -16.59 -6.28 11.22
CA VAL A 203 -16.20 -7.00 10.02
C VAL A 203 -16.70 -6.22 8.82
N VAL A 204 -15.77 -5.69 8.03
CA VAL A 204 -16.05 -4.95 6.79
C VAL A 204 -15.92 -5.90 5.61
N ARG A 205 -16.95 -5.98 4.77
CA ARG A 205 -16.88 -6.69 3.49
C ARG A 205 -16.11 -5.85 2.49
N LEU A 206 -14.98 -6.37 2.05
CA LEU A 206 -14.13 -5.72 1.06
C LEU A 206 -14.69 -5.87 -0.36
N PRO A 207 -14.42 -4.92 -1.27
CA PRO A 207 -14.71 -5.11 -2.69
C PRO A 207 -13.95 -6.32 -3.24
N LEU A 208 -14.44 -6.86 -4.36
CA LEU A 208 -13.70 -7.89 -5.07
C LEU A 208 -12.30 -7.37 -5.48
N PRO A 209 -11.25 -8.20 -5.40
CA PRO A 209 -9.92 -7.83 -5.87
C PRO A 209 -10.00 -7.31 -7.31
N GLY A 210 -9.38 -6.15 -7.57
CA GLY A 210 -9.38 -5.53 -8.90
C GLY A 210 -10.53 -4.55 -9.16
N TYR A 211 -11.48 -4.38 -8.24
CA TYR A 211 -12.55 -3.37 -8.36
C TYR A 211 -12.01 -1.94 -8.54
N GLN A 212 -10.88 -1.62 -7.90
CA GLN A 212 -10.21 -0.33 -8.09
C GLN A 212 -9.78 -0.07 -9.55
N ARG A 213 -9.78 -1.09 -10.42
CA ARG A 213 -9.47 -0.93 -11.85
C ARG A 213 -10.64 -0.38 -12.66
N SER A 214 -11.86 -0.78 -12.33
CA SER A 214 -13.05 -0.39 -13.09
C SER A 214 -13.61 0.95 -12.64
N THR A 215 -13.47 1.29 -11.35
CA THR A 215 -14.16 2.45 -10.77
C THR A 215 -13.15 3.32 -10.04
N PRO A 216 -12.80 4.53 -10.56
CA PRO A 216 -11.85 5.44 -9.93
C PRO A 216 -12.45 6.18 -8.72
N GLU A 217 -13.44 5.59 -8.05
CA GLU A 217 -14.08 6.19 -6.89
C GLU A 217 -13.09 6.34 -5.74
N ARG A 218 -12.97 7.58 -5.24
CA ARG A 218 -12.11 7.90 -4.11
C ARG A 218 -12.67 7.38 -2.79
N ARG A 219 -13.98 7.15 -2.71
CA ARG A 219 -14.66 6.59 -1.54
C ARG A 219 -15.48 5.40 -1.98
N LEU A 220 -15.31 4.29 -1.30
CA LEU A 220 -16.00 3.05 -1.59
C LEU A 220 -16.88 2.67 -0.41
N SER A 221 -18.20 2.64 -0.63
CA SER A 221 -19.14 2.17 0.38
C SER A 221 -18.98 0.66 0.58
N CYS A 222 -18.68 0.25 1.81
CA CYS A 222 -18.48 -1.14 2.20
C CYS A 222 -19.55 -1.54 3.21
N ALA A 223 -20.13 -2.73 3.03
CA ALA A 223 -20.99 -3.31 4.04
C ALA A 223 -20.16 -3.66 5.29
N ALA A 224 -20.69 -3.36 6.47
CA ALA A 224 -20.03 -3.61 7.74
C ALA A 224 -20.97 -4.26 8.75
N TYR A 225 -20.42 -5.17 9.55
CA TYR A 225 -21.15 -5.97 10.51
C TYR A 225 -20.46 -5.85 11.88
N LEU A 226 -21.20 -5.34 12.87
CA LEU A 226 -20.70 -5.27 14.24
C LEU A 226 -20.72 -6.67 14.86
N VAL A 227 -19.61 -7.06 15.48
CA VAL A 227 -19.44 -8.37 16.13
C VAL A 227 -19.40 -8.18 17.64
N GLY A 228 -20.17 -9.01 18.35
CA GLY A 228 -20.06 -9.13 19.81
C GLY A 228 -20.38 -7.85 20.59
N SER A 229 -21.43 -7.12 20.19
CA SER A 229 -21.88 -5.89 20.88
C SER A 229 -22.11 -6.07 22.38
N THR A 230 -22.44 -7.29 22.81
CA THR A 230 -22.61 -7.68 24.22
C THR A 230 -21.30 -8.07 24.90
N TYR A 231 -20.39 -8.76 24.20
CA TYR A 231 -19.17 -9.36 24.78
C TYR A 231 -18.02 -8.38 24.92
N HIS A 232 -17.99 -7.33 24.09
CA HIS A 232 -16.90 -6.37 24.09
C HIS A 232 -17.26 -5.07 24.82
N ASN A 233 -18.46 -4.96 25.40
CA ASN A 233 -18.86 -3.80 26.17
C ASN A 233 -18.24 -3.85 27.59
N PRO A 234 -17.38 -2.91 27.98
CA PRO A 234 -16.73 -2.90 29.30
C PRO A 234 -17.69 -2.66 30.48
N ARG A 235 -19.00 -2.51 30.22
CA ARG A 235 -20.05 -2.32 31.24
C ARG A 235 -21.03 -3.50 31.36
N GLY A 236 -20.73 -4.63 30.73
CA GLY A 236 -21.46 -5.88 30.91
C GLY A 236 -21.15 -6.55 32.24
#